data_AF-A0A444XK00-F1
#
_entry.id   AF-A0A444XK00-F1
#
_cell.length_a   1.000
_cell.length_b   1.000
_cell.length_c   1.000
_cell.angle_alpha   90.00
_cell.angle_beta   90.00
_cell.angle_gamma   90.00
#
_symmetry.space_group_name_H-M   'P 1'
#
loop_
_entity.id
_entity.type
_entity.pdbx_description
1 polymer ?
#
loop_
_entity_poly.entity_id
_entity_poly.type
_entity_poly.pdbx_seq_one_letter_code
_entity_poly.pdbx_strand_id
1 'polypeptide(L)'
;MLLRKYSGYLSSLRKEFLKKRKKGKLPKDARIALMDWWNSHYRWPYPTEEEKLMLSEMTGLDIKQINNWFINQRKRHWKPSSEMRFGVMEGVSGAAHGTILEHM
;
A
#
# COMPACT_ATOMS: atom_id res chain seq x y z
N MET A 1 38.03 -27.38 4.61
CA MET A 1 37.19 -26.50 3.74
C MET A 1 35.72 -26.65 4.11
N LEU A 2 35.28 -25.93 5.15
CA LEU A 2 33.90 -25.97 5.67
C LEU A 2 32.86 -25.58 4.60
N LEU A 3 33.23 -24.63 3.72
CA LEU A 3 32.39 -24.17 2.62
C LEU A 3 31.99 -25.28 1.64
N ARG A 4 32.83 -26.29 1.42
CA ARG A 4 32.52 -27.39 0.47
C ARG A 4 31.46 -28.35 1.02
N LYS A 5 31.44 -28.57 2.34
CA LYS A 5 30.48 -29.45 3.03
C LYS A 5 29.07 -28.86 3.03
N TYR A 6 28.95 -27.55 3.23
CA TYR A 6 27.65 -26.86 3.35
C TYR A 6 27.22 -26.15 2.07
N SER A 7 28.01 -26.21 0.99
CA SER A 7 27.70 -25.59 -0.32
C SER A 7 26.29 -25.94 -0.83
N GLY A 8 25.90 -27.21 -0.76
CA GLY A 8 24.55 -27.66 -1.18
C GLY A 8 23.44 -27.09 -0.30
N TYR A 9 23.62 -27.08 1.02
CA TYR A 9 22.66 -26.54 1.98
C TYR A 9 22.51 -25.01 1.87
N LEU A 10 23.61 -24.29 1.64
CA LEU A 10 23.59 -22.86 1.37
C LEU A 10 22.88 -22.55 0.05
N SER A 11 23.01 -23.43 -0.95
CA SER A 11 22.33 -23.28 -2.24
C SER A 11 20.83 -23.53 -2.13
N SER A 12 20.40 -24.52 -1.35
CA SER A 12 18.98 -24.76 -1.07
C SER A 12 18.37 -23.63 -0.24
N LEU A 13 19.07 -23.16 0.80
CA LEU A 13 18.65 -22.00 1.59
C LEU A 13 18.53 -20.75 0.72
N ARG A 14 19.52 -20.46 -0.13
CA ARG A 14 19.43 -19.35 -1.08
C ARG A 14 18.24 -19.49 -2.01
N LYS A 15 17.96 -20.70 -2.52
CA LYS A 15 16.78 -20.96 -3.37
C LYS A 15 15.47 -20.74 -2.61
N GLU A 16 15.39 -21.15 -1.35
CA GLU A 16 14.26 -20.87 -0.44
C GLU A 16 14.07 -19.36 -0.19
N PHE A 17 15.16 -18.63 0.09
CA PHE A 17 15.10 -17.17 0.26
C PHE A 17 14.77 -16.43 -1.04
N LEU A 18 15.24 -16.92 -2.19
CA LEU A 18 14.97 -16.39 -3.52
C LEU A 18 13.59 -16.79 -4.06
N LYS A 19 12.91 -17.78 -3.46
CA LYS A 19 11.47 -18.05 -3.69
C LYS A 19 10.59 -16.92 -3.17
N LYS A 20 11.13 -15.84 -2.58
CA LYS A 20 10.40 -14.60 -2.35
C LYS A 20 9.80 -14.08 -3.66
N ARG A 21 8.54 -14.49 -3.82
CA ARG A 21 7.44 -14.08 -4.70
C ARG A 21 7.88 -13.45 -6.01
N LYS A 22 7.69 -14.20 -7.11
CA LYS A 22 7.68 -13.65 -8.48
C LYS A 22 6.90 -12.34 -8.46
N LYS A 23 7.52 -11.27 -8.97
CA LYS A 23 6.96 -9.93 -9.17
C LYS A 23 5.87 -10.00 -10.26
N GLY A 24 4.79 -10.69 -9.95
CA GLY A 24 3.64 -10.94 -10.83
C GLY A 24 2.41 -10.20 -10.33
N LYS A 25 1.34 -10.24 -11.14
CA LYS A 25 0.02 -9.72 -10.72
C LYS A 25 -0.42 -10.43 -9.43
N LEU A 26 -1.16 -9.72 -8.58
CA LEU A 26 -1.76 -10.31 -7.38
C LEU A 26 -2.65 -11.51 -7.75
N PRO A 27 -2.74 -12.55 -6.88
CA PRO A 27 -3.68 -13.66 -7.05
C PRO A 27 -5.09 -13.17 -7.38
N LYS A 28 -5.87 -13.94 -8.15
CA LYS A 28 -7.22 -13.53 -8.57
C LYS A 28 -8.13 -13.30 -7.36
N ASP A 29 -8.13 -14.25 -6.43
CA ASP A 29 -8.98 -14.20 -5.23
C ASP A 29 -8.65 -13.01 -4.35
N ALA A 30 -7.36 -12.75 -4.14
CA ALA A 30 -6.88 -11.56 -3.44
C ALA A 30 -7.37 -10.26 -4.09
N ARG A 31 -7.42 -10.21 -5.43
CA ARG A 31 -7.92 -9.04 -6.15
C ARG A 31 -9.43 -8.87 -6.03
N ILE A 32 -10.19 -9.97 -5.99
CA ILE A 32 -11.64 -9.95 -5.80
C ILE A 32 -11.95 -9.34 -4.42
N ALA A 33 -11.35 -9.88 -3.36
CA ALA A 33 -11.55 -9.36 -2.00
C ALA A 33 -11.22 -7.86 -1.86
N LEU A 34 -10.10 -7.42 -2.47
CA LEU A 34 -9.73 -6.00 -2.48
C LEU A 34 -10.73 -5.14 -3.27
N MET A 35 -11.27 -5.66 -4.36
CA MET A 35 -12.27 -4.95 -5.16
C MET A 35 -13.63 -4.88 -4.45
N ASP A 36 -14.01 -5.91 -3.70
CA ASP A 36 -15.26 -5.92 -2.94
C ASP A 36 -15.24 -4.86 -1.83
N TRP A 37 -14.13 -4.78 -1.08
CA TRP A 37 -13.94 -3.71 -0.10
C TRP A 37 -13.95 -2.34 -0.79
N TRP A 38 -13.25 -2.21 -1.92
CA TRP A 38 -13.18 -0.96 -2.70
C TRP A 38 -14.56 -0.46 -3.14
N ASN A 39 -15.38 -1.34 -3.70
CA ASN A 39 -16.72 -0.99 -4.19
C ASN A 39 -17.62 -0.54 -3.03
N SER A 40 -17.51 -1.21 -1.88
CA SER A 40 -18.26 -0.87 -0.66
C SER A 40 -17.84 0.50 -0.09
N HIS A 41 -16.60 0.92 -0.31
CA HIS A 41 -16.02 2.16 0.22
C HIS A 41 -15.67 3.18 -0.88
N TYR A 42 -16.31 3.11 -2.05
CA TYR A 42 -15.90 3.94 -3.20
C TYR A 42 -15.96 5.45 -2.91
N ARG A 43 -16.87 5.87 -2.02
CA ARG A 43 -17.00 7.26 -1.58
C ARG A 43 -15.76 7.76 -0.84
N TRP A 44 -15.15 6.91 0.00
CA TRP A 44 -13.95 7.21 0.78
C TRP A 44 -13.05 5.96 0.87
N PRO A 45 -12.26 5.67 -0.17
CA PRO A 45 -11.53 4.40 -0.28
C PRO A 45 -10.18 4.45 0.45
N TYR A 46 -10.22 4.76 1.75
CA TYR A 46 -9.08 4.80 2.66
C TYR A 46 -9.33 3.80 3.80
N PRO A 47 -8.84 2.56 3.68
CA PRO A 47 -9.03 1.57 4.73
C PRO A 47 -8.28 1.98 6.01
N THR A 48 -8.86 1.68 7.17
CA THR A 48 -8.20 1.84 8.48
C THR A 48 -7.07 0.81 8.64
N GLU A 49 -6.27 0.94 9.70
CA GLU A 49 -5.22 -0.05 9.98
C GLU A 49 -5.81 -1.43 10.27
N GLU A 50 -6.94 -1.50 10.98
CA GLU A 50 -7.67 -2.73 11.27
C GLU A 50 -8.18 -3.38 9.97
N GLU A 51 -8.77 -2.59 9.07
CA GLU A 51 -9.26 -3.10 7.78
C GLU A 51 -8.11 -3.62 6.90
N LYS A 52 -6.96 -2.93 6.92
CA LYS A 52 -5.75 -3.41 6.21
C LYS A 52 -5.28 -4.74 6.78
N LEU A 53 -5.31 -4.92 8.10
CA LEU A 53 -4.95 -6.17 8.77
C LEU A 53 -5.93 -7.30 8.38
N MET A 54 -7.24 -7.04 8.42
CA MET A 54 -8.25 -8.01 7.98
C MET A 54 -8.05 -8.42 6.51
N LEU A 55 -7.83 -7.44 5.62
CA LEU A 55 -7.57 -7.71 4.20
C LEU A 55 -6.27 -8.49 3.99
N SER A 56 -5.23 -8.21 4.77
CA SER A 56 -3.97 -8.96 4.77
C SER A 56 -4.19 -10.42 5.16
N GLU A 57 -4.95 -10.67 6.23
CA GLU A 57 -5.28 -12.02 6.71
C GLU A 57 -6.11 -12.78 5.65
N MET A 58 -7.15 -12.16 5.09
CA MET A 58 -8.02 -12.78 4.10
C MET A 58 -7.29 -13.09 2.77
N THR A 59 -6.33 -12.26 2.36
CA THR A 59 -5.71 -12.37 1.04
C THR A 59 -4.30 -12.98 1.04
N GLY A 60 -3.68 -13.14 2.21
CA GLY A 60 -2.30 -13.59 2.36
C GLY A 60 -1.28 -12.63 1.71
N LEU A 61 -1.65 -11.35 1.61
CA LEU A 61 -0.79 -10.28 1.09
C LEU A 61 -0.21 -9.50 2.25
N ASP A 62 1.05 -9.07 2.12
CA ASP A 62 1.65 -8.19 3.11
C ASP A 62 0.90 -6.84 3.12
N ILE A 63 0.82 -6.19 4.27
CA ILE A 63 0.22 -4.84 4.43
C ILE A 63 0.79 -3.84 3.42
N LYS A 64 2.08 -3.92 3.09
CA LYS A 64 2.69 -3.10 2.04
C LYS A 64 2.06 -3.32 0.65
N GLN A 65 1.71 -4.56 0.30
CA GLN A 65 1.04 -4.89 -0.96
C GLN A 65 -0.39 -4.36 -0.97
N ILE A 66 -1.11 -4.46 0.15
CA ILE A 66 -2.44 -3.89 0.34
C ILE A 66 -2.39 -2.37 0.13
N ASN A 67 -1.50 -1.68 0.85
CA ASN A 67 -1.30 -0.23 0.73
C ASN A 67 -0.99 0.20 -0.71
N ASN A 68 -0.06 -0.48 -1.37
CA ASN A 68 0.29 -0.20 -2.76
C ASN A 68 -0.87 -0.44 -3.70
N TRP A 69 -1.69 -1.45 -3.46
CA TRP A 69 -2.87 -1.72 -4.27
C TRP A 69 -3.86 -0.57 -4.15
N PHE A 70 -4.22 -0.14 -2.93
CA PHE A 70 -5.16 0.96 -2.72
C PHE A 70 -4.67 2.30 -3.27
N ILE A 71 -3.38 2.62 -3.12
CA ILE A 71 -2.77 3.81 -3.71
C ILE A 71 -2.92 3.79 -5.24
N ASN A 72 -2.56 2.66 -5.87
CA ASN A 72 -2.66 2.53 -7.31
C ASN A 72 -4.12 2.51 -7.81
N GLN A 73 -5.02 1.88 -7.05
CA GLN A 73 -6.44 1.80 -7.37
C GLN A 73 -7.08 3.19 -7.33
N ARG A 74 -6.81 3.99 -6.27
CA ARG A 74 -7.23 5.40 -6.21
C ARG A 74 -6.70 6.21 -7.38
N LYS A 75 -5.40 6.13 -7.65
CA LYS A 75 -4.78 6.87 -8.75
C LYS A 75 -5.41 6.56 -10.11
N ARG A 76 -5.87 5.33 -10.34
CA ARG A 76 -6.41 4.88 -11.63
C ARG A 76 -7.93 5.08 -11.75
N HIS A 77 -8.68 4.89 -10.67
CA HIS A 77 -10.13 4.68 -10.75
C HIS A 77 -10.95 5.56 -9.81
N TRP A 78 -10.34 6.34 -8.94
CA TRP A 78 -11.10 7.20 -8.03
C TRP A 78 -11.27 8.60 -8.61
N LYS A 79 -12.52 8.97 -8.84
CA LYS A 79 -12.93 10.31 -9.28
C LYS A 79 -13.94 10.83 -8.26
N PRO A 80 -13.53 11.60 -7.25
CA PRO A 80 -14.48 12.19 -6.32
C PRO A 80 -15.48 13.06 -7.10
N SER A 81 -16.77 12.90 -6.80
CA SER A 81 -17.84 13.76 -7.33
C SER A 81 -17.51 15.24 -7.07
N SER A 82 -17.95 16.15 -7.94
CA SER A 82 -17.70 17.59 -7.81
C SER A 82 -18.11 18.15 -6.44
N GLU A 83 -19.15 17.58 -5.83
CA GLU A 83 -19.62 17.93 -4.48
C GLU A 83 -18.58 17.65 -3.37
N MET A 84 -17.68 16.68 -3.60
CA MET A 84 -16.65 16.28 -2.65
C MET A 84 -15.33 17.07 -2.82
N ARG A 85 -15.21 17.86 -3.89
CA ARG A 85 -14.03 18.72 -4.14
C ARG A 85 -13.98 19.95 -3.23
N PHE A 86 -15.12 20.36 -2.70
CA PHE A 86 -15.23 21.55 -1.85
C PHE A 86 -14.77 21.31 -0.40
N GLY A 87 -14.79 20.07 0.10
CA GLY A 87 -14.43 19.75 1.49
C GLY A 87 -12.93 19.70 1.82
N VAL A 88 -12.04 19.88 0.83
CA VAL A 88 -10.57 19.75 1.02
C VAL A 88 -9.86 21.11 1.13
N MET A 89 -10.57 22.23 0.92
CA MET A 89 -9.98 23.58 0.99
C MET A 89 -10.19 24.34 2.30
N GLU A 90 -10.87 23.78 3.31
CA GLU A 90 -11.08 24.44 4.63
C GLU A 90 -10.13 23.95 5.75
N GLY A 91 -9.09 23.19 5.42
CA GLY A 91 -8.21 22.57 6.44
C GLY A 91 -6.81 23.17 6.62
N VAL A 92 -6.43 24.22 5.89
CA VAL A 92 -5.09 24.84 6.02
C VAL A 92 -5.19 26.37 5.99
N SER A 93 -5.65 26.94 7.08
CA SER A 93 -5.44 28.36 7.40
C SER A 93 -5.28 28.47 8.91
N GLY A 94 -4.04 28.39 9.38
CA GLY A 94 -3.76 28.48 10.82
C GLY A 94 -2.37 28.02 11.24
N ALA A 95 -1.31 28.64 10.71
CA ALA A 95 -0.05 28.76 11.43
C ALA A 95 0.71 29.98 10.89
N ALA A 96 0.53 31.10 11.59
CA ALA A 96 1.37 32.27 11.46
C ALA A 96 2.83 31.87 11.71
N HIS A 97 3.73 32.24 10.81
CA HIS A 97 5.13 32.39 11.16
C HIS A 97 5.59 33.77 10.71
N GLY A 98 6.04 34.53 11.70
CA GLY A 98 6.32 35.94 11.63
C GLY A 98 7.47 36.32 10.68
N THR A 99 7.34 37.56 10.27
CA THR A 99 8.28 38.48 9.65
C THR A 99 9.68 38.49 10.32
N ILE A 100 10.72 38.76 9.49
CA ILE A 100 11.90 39.68 9.71
C ILE A 100 13.32 39.05 9.46
N LEU A 101 13.96 39.59 8.39
CA LEU A 101 15.39 39.89 8.08
C LEU A 101 16.39 38.73 7.78
N GLU A 102 17.40 38.85 6.90
CA GLU A 102 18.19 39.97 6.28
C GLU A 102 18.40 39.71 4.76
N HIS A 103 18.35 40.69 3.84
CA HIS A 103 19.35 41.72 3.45
C HIS A 103 20.73 41.22 2.96
N MET A 104 21.02 41.62 1.70
CA MET A 104 22.26 41.54 0.89
C MET A 104 22.48 40.30 0.01
#